data_AF-A0A9D5SVM8-F1
#
_entry.id   AF-A0A9D5SVM8-F1
#
_cell.length_a   1.000
_cell.length_b   1.000
_cell.length_c   1.000
_cell.angle_alpha   90.00
_cell.angle_beta   90.00
_cell.angle_gamma   90.00
#
_symmetry.space_group_name_H-M   'P 1'
#
loop_
_entity.id
_entity.type
_entity.pdbx_description
1 polymer ?
#
loop_
_entity_poly.entity_id
_entity_poly.type
_entity_poly.pdbx_seq_one_letter_code
_entity_poly.pdbx_strand_id
1 'polypeptide(L)'
;RVFSAHLHMDEATPHLHIDFVPFTTGSKRGLETRVSLKQALAVQGFTGGTRHDTEWNQWAQSEKEQLAAVMARHGIEWEQKGTHEQHLSVLDYEKKVRTEEVAELGAKIEEKQLEIATLESRIANYQGGIIQLDDWKIALENDPEFQLPEPTSLMSAKTYRTRHALPLVIKLKNVIEGLILKCLNAIDRYNRLRVDCGRLYNDNDFLRSDNRRLTEENMRLKDRLKDYSLLRKVFGSRQMDDMVEQAKQAKKNRNRAR
;
A
#
# COMPACT_ATOMS: atom_id res chain seq x y z
N ARG A 1 -26.34 37.47 -12.35
CA ARG A 1 -27.14 36.77 -13.38
C ARG A 1 -26.19 35.79 -14.07
N VAL A 2 -26.61 34.53 -14.23
CA VAL A 2 -25.88 33.55 -15.05
C VAL A 2 -26.10 33.94 -16.52
N PHE A 3 -25.02 33.95 -17.31
CA PHE A 3 -25.12 34.27 -18.73
C PHE A 3 -24.93 33.03 -19.61
N SER A 4 -24.18 32.04 -19.15
CA SER A 4 -24.03 30.76 -19.84
C SER A 4 -23.87 29.58 -18.88
N ALA A 5 -24.27 28.41 -19.33
CA ALA A 5 -24.05 27.14 -18.64
C ALA A 5 -23.83 26.02 -19.68
N HIS A 6 -22.68 25.35 -19.61
CA HIS A 6 -22.25 24.33 -20.59
C HIS A 6 -21.92 23.01 -19.90
N LEU A 7 -22.66 21.94 -20.23
CA LEU A 7 -22.44 20.60 -19.72
C LEU A 7 -21.58 19.79 -20.70
N HIS A 8 -20.41 19.33 -20.24
CA HIS A 8 -19.54 18.43 -20.97
C HIS A 8 -19.78 16.99 -20.51
N MET A 9 -19.99 16.08 -21.45
CA MET A 9 -20.14 14.63 -21.23
C MET A 9 -19.20 13.80 -22.11
N ASP A 10 -18.34 14.48 -22.88
CA ASP A 10 -17.37 13.94 -23.84
C ASP A 10 -15.94 13.86 -23.26
N GLU A 11 -15.76 14.26 -22.01
CA GLU A 11 -14.50 14.18 -21.26
C GLU A 11 -14.52 13.07 -20.19
N ALA A 12 -13.39 12.86 -19.50
CA ALA A 12 -13.22 11.77 -18.54
C ALA A 12 -14.22 11.81 -17.37
N THR A 13 -14.65 13.01 -16.96
CA THR A 13 -15.68 13.18 -15.93
C THR A 13 -16.68 14.24 -16.40
N PRO A 14 -17.99 13.93 -16.44
CA PRO A 14 -18.99 14.92 -16.80
C PRO A 14 -18.94 16.12 -15.87
N HIS A 15 -18.87 17.33 -16.42
CA HIS A 15 -18.75 18.55 -15.65
C HIS A 15 -19.47 19.73 -16.31
N LEU A 16 -19.87 20.70 -15.48
CA LEU A 16 -20.67 21.86 -15.87
C LEU A 16 -19.87 23.14 -15.65
N HIS A 17 -19.66 23.93 -16.71
CA HIS A 17 -19.17 25.30 -16.60
C HIS A 17 -20.36 26.24 -16.45
N ILE A 18 -20.31 27.14 -15.46
CA ILE A 18 -21.34 28.18 -15.25
C ILE A 18 -20.64 29.53 -15.26
N ASP A 19 -20.99 30.34 -16.24
CA ASP A 19 -20.42 31.68 -16.36
C ASP A 19 -21.45 32.73 -15.93
N PHE A 20 -21.01 33.64 -15.06
CA PHE A 20 -21.87 34.68 -14.52
C PHE A 20 -21.14 36.02 -14.43
N VAL A 21 -21.90 37.11 -14.58
CA VAL A 21 -21.39 38.47 -14.42
C VAL A 21 -21.88 39.01 -13.08
N PRO A 22 -20.98 39.24 -12.11
CA PRO A 22 -21.35 39.83 -10.83
C PRO A 22 -21.46 41.35 -10.96
N PHE A 23 -22.58 41.93 -10.54
CA PHE A 23 -22.81 43.37 -10.62
C PHE A 23 -23.51 43.91 -9.36
N THR A 24 -23.37 45.21 -9.15
CA THR A 24 -24.09 45.98 -8.14
C THR A 24 -24.83 47.14 -8.80
N THR A 25 -25.97 47.53 -8.24
CA THR A 25 -26.76 48.70 -8.66
C THR A 25 -26.74 49.77 -7.57
N GLY A 26 -27.24 50.99 -7.86
CA GLY A 26 -27.33 52.07 -6.88
C GLY A 26 -25.99 52.75 -6.54
N SER A 27 -24.99 52.66 -7.42
CA SER A 27 -23.71 53.32 -7.20
C SER A 27 -23.84 54.85 -7.28
N LYS A 28 -23.45 55.54 -6.20
CA LYS A 28 -23.39 57.02 -6.14
C LYS A 28 -22.15 57.60 -6.86
N ARG A 29 -21.13 56.76 -7.03
CA ARG A 29 -19.96 56.86 -7.90
C ARG A 29 -20.34 56.65 -9.38
N GLY A 30 -20.16 57.56 -10.33
CA GLY A 30 -20.25 57.30 -11.80
C GLY A 30 -21.43 56.42 -12.29
N LEU A 31 -21.18 55.40 -13.12
CA LEU A 31 -22.24 54.49 -13.62
C LEU A 31 -23.07 53.86 -12.49
N GLU A 32 -24.39 53.87 -12.62
CA GLU A 32 -25.35 53.35 -11.63
C GLU A 32 -25.19 51.83 -11.40
N THR A 33 -25.03 51.07 -12.49
CA THR A 33 -24.77 49.63 -12.48
C THR A 33 -23.31 49.36 -12.83
N ARG A 34 -22.62 48.55 -12.03
CA ARG A 34 -21.18 48.27 -12.17
C ARG A 34 -20.85 46.81 -11.93
N VAL A 35 -19.86 46.30 -12.65
CA VAL A 35 -19.28 44.97 -12.41
C VAL A 35 -18.39 45.03 -11.18
N SER A 36 -18.75 44.28 -10.14
CA SER A 36 -18.01 44.23 -8.87
C SER A 36 -18.43 42.99 -8.10
N LEU A 37 -17.58 41.98 -8.09
CA LEU A 37 -17.81 40.74 -7.34
C LEU A 37 -17.98 41.02 -5.85
N LYS A 38 -17.07 41.82 -5.27
CA LYS A 38 -17.10 42.15 -3.85
C LYS A 38 -18.40 42.82 -3.42
N GLN A 39 -18.87 43.83 -4.16
CA GLN A 39 -20.11 44.53 -3.81
C GLN A 39 -21.34 43.67 -4.09
N ALA A 40 -21.34 42.88 -5.16
CA ALA A 40 -22.42 41.95 -5.46
C ALA A 40 -22.61 40.90 -4.35
N LEU A 41 -21.51 40.39 -3.79
CA LEU A 41 -21.53 39.47 -2.66
C LEU A 41 -21.94 40.15 -1.35
N ALA A 42 -21.49 41.39 -1.11
CA ALA A 42 -21.90 42.17 0.06
C ALA A 42 -23.40 42.46 0.09
N VAL A 43 -24.03 42.74 -1.06
CA VAL A 43 -25.51 42.90 -1.17
C VAL A 43 -26.24 41.60 -0.81
N GLN A 44 -25.63 40.44 -1.05
CA GLN A 44 -26.15 39.14 -0.66
C GLN A 44 -25.86 38.78 0.82
N GLY A 45 -25.21 39.67 1.56
CA GLY A 45 -24.90 39.48 2.98
C GLY A 45 -23.50 38.92 3.27
N PHE A 46 -22.67 38.69 2.26
CA PHE A 46 -21.28 38.24 2.44
C PHE A 46 -20.35 39.44 2.58
N THR A 47 -20.01 39.82 3.80
CA THR A 47 -19.20 41.02 4.08
C THR A 47 -17.72 40.75 4.27
N GLY A 48 -17.32 39.48 4.36
CA GLY A 48 -15.94 39.09 4.66
C GLY A 48 -15.54 39.51 6.08
N GLY A 49 -14.53 38.87 6.65
CA GLY A 49 -14.09 39.16 8.01
C GLY A 49 -12.57 39.20 8.15
N THR A 50 -11.93 38.06 7.95
CA THR A 50 -10.47 37.92 8.10
C THR A 50 -9.78 37.74 6.76
N ARG A 51 -8.43 37.81 6.75
CA ARG A 51 -7.63 37.59 5.53
C ARG A 51 -7.93 36.25 4.82
N HIS A 52 -8.33 35.22 5.57
CA HIS A 52 -8.64 33.89 5.04
C HIS A 52 -10.15 33.65 4.89
N ASP A 53 -10.98 34.53 5.44
CA ASP A 53 -12.44 34.45 5.42
C ASP A 53 -12.99 35.64 4.62
N THR A 54 -12.69 35.62 3.33
CA THR A 54 -13.13 36.64 2.38
C THR A 54 -14.60 36.44 2.01
N GLU A 55 -15.22 37.49 1.46
CA GLU A 55 -16.59 37.43 0.92
C GLU A 55 -16.76 36.25 -0.06
N TRP A 56 -15.73 36.01 -0.88
CA TRP A 56 -15.69 34.91 -1.83
C TRP A 56 -15.66 33.55 -1.16
N ASN A 57 -14.85 33.37 -0.12
CA ASN A 57 -14.75 32.08 0.58
C ASN A 57 -16.06 31.75 1.30
N GLN A 58 -16.68 32.73 1.96
CA GLN A 58 -17.99 32.56 2.60
C GLN A 58 -19.07 32.18 1.59
N TRP A 59 -19.13 32.90 0.46
CA TRP A 59 -20.07 32.59 -0.61
C TRP A 59 -19.82 31.21 -1.22
N ALA A 60 -18.59 30.89 -1.61
CA ALA A 60 -18.25 29.60 -2.21
C ALA A 60 -18.56 28.43 -1.27
N GLN A 61 -18.37 28.59 0.04
CA GLN A 61 -18.76 27.59 1.03
C GLN A 61 -20.28 27.47 1.14
N SER A 62 -21.01 28.59 1.19
CA SER A 62 -22.48 28.60 1.18
C SER A 62 -23.05 27.90 -0.06
N GLU A 63 -22.48 28.13 -1.25
CA GLU A 63 -22.90 27.46 -2.49
C GLU A 63 -22.65 25.94 -2.42
N LYS A 64 -21.51 25.50 -1.89
CA LYS A 64 -21.22 24.07 -1.69
C LYS A 64 -22.23 23.42 -0.75
N GLU A 65 -22.59 24.09 0.35
CA GLU A 65 -23.58 23.60 1.31
C GLU A 65 -24.98 23.48 0.69
N GLN A 66 -25.40 24.46 -0.10
CA GLN A 66 -26.66 24.40 -0.83
C GLN A 66 -26.66 23.27 -1.87
N LEU A 67 -25.57 23.15 -2.64
CA LEU A 67 -25.43 22.08 -3.63
C LEU A 67 -25.46 20.70 -2.96
N ALA A 68 -24.75 20.52 -1.84
CA ALA A 68 -24.76 19.30 -1.06
C ALA A 68 -26.16 18.96 -0.54
N ALA A 69 -26.93 19.94 -0.06
CA ALA A 69 -28.30 19.73 0.41
C ALA A 69 -29.26 19.27 -0.72
N VAL A 70 -29.05 19.75 -1.95
CA VAL A 70 -29.79 19.27 -3.12
C VAL A 70 -29.34 17.87 -3.53
N MET A 71 -28.02 17.65 -3.64
CA MET A 71 -27.41 16.36 -3.98
C MET A 71 -27.80 15.24 -3.03
N ALA A 72 -27.91 15.52 -1.73
CA ALA A 72 -28.34 14.56 -0.71
C ALA A 72 -29.74 13.99 -0.99
N ARG A 73 -30.65 14.78 -1.57
CA ARG A 73 -31.99 14.31 -1.97
C ARG A 73 -31.94 13.30 -3.13
N HIS A 74 -30.83 13.29 -3.86
CA HIS A 74 -30.55 12.35 -4.95
C HIS A 74 -29.58 11.23 -4.54
N GLY A 75 -29.31 11.08 -3.23
CA GLY A 75 -28.43 10.03 -2.71
C GLY A 75 -26.94 10.28 -2.95
N ILE A 76 -26.54 11.53 -3.23
CA ILE A 76 -25.14 11.91 -3.40
C ILE A 76 -24.69 12.69 -2.15
N GLU A 77 -23.68 12.18 -1.47
CA GLU A 77 -23.13 12.78 -0.25
C GLU A 77 -21.87 13.61 -0.55
N TRP A 78 -21.74 14.74 0.16
CA TRP A 78 -20.55 15.58 0.06
C TRP A 78 -19.47 15.13 1.04
N GLU A 79 -18.43 14.46 0.54
CA GLU A 79 -17.26 14.07 1.32
C GLU A 79 -16.34 15.27 1.60
N GLN A 80 -16.26 15.71 2.87
CA GLN A 80 -15.36 16.78 3.29
C GLN A 80 -14.00 16.23 3.71
N LYS A 81 -13.04 16.21 2.77
CA LYS A 81 -11.69 15.68 3.00
C LYS A 81 -10.83 16.51 3.98
N GLY A 82 -11.23 17.75 4.27
CA GLY A 82 -10.50 18.64 5.19
C GLY A 82 -9.10 19.02 4.72
N THR A 83 -8.78 18.77 3.45
CA THR A 83 -7.50 19.12 2.83
C THR A 83 -7.59 20.50 2.21
N HIS A 84 -6.48 21.25 2.27
CA HIS A 84 -6.32 22.49 1.52
C HIS A 84 -5.25 22.25 0.45
N GLU A 85 -5.70 21.79 -0.71
CA GLU A 85 -4.83 21.58 -1.86
C GLU A 85 -4.88 22.82 -2.76
N GLN A 86 -3.73 23.20 -3.30
CA GLN A 86 -3.65 24.27 -4.29
C GLN A 86 -4.37 23.82 -5.56
N HIS A 87 -5.20 24.69 -6.13
CA HIS A 87 -5.80 24.43 -7.43
C HIS A 87 -4.70 24.27 -8.48
N LEU A 88 -4.77 23.17 -9.22
CA LEU A 88 -3.88 22.88 -10.35
C LEU A 88 -4.63 23.12 -11.66
N SER A 89 -3.91 23.60 -12.66
CA SER A 89 -4.41 23.55 -14.03
C SER A 89 -4.64 22.08 -14.43
N VAL A 90 -5.53 21.85 -15.41
CA VAL A 90 -5.80 20.48 -15.91
C VAL A 90 -4.50 19.78 -16.29
N LEU A 91 -3.61 20.46 -17.01
CA LEU A 91 -2.32 19.91 -17.44
C LEU A 91 -1.38 19.58 -16.28
N ASP A 92 -1.33 20.42 -15.23
CA ASP A 92 -0.45 20.17 -14.09
C ASP A 92 -0.99 19.04 -13.20
N TYR A 93 -2.31 18.93 -13.08
CA TYR A 93 -2.95 17.81 -12.42
C TYR A 93 -2.69 16.49 -13.16
N GLU A 94 -2.86 16.47 -14.49
CA GLU A 94 -2.56 15.29 -15.32
C GLU A 94 -1.09 14.86 -15.20
N LYS A 95 -0.16 15.80 -15.20
CA LYS A 95 1.27 15.50 -14.97
C LYS A 95 1.51 14.87 -13.61
N LYS A 96 0.92 15.42 -12.55
CA LYS A 96 1.05 14.88 -11.19
C LYS A 96 0.54 13.44 -11.12
N VAL A 97 -0.68 13.19 -11.60
CA VAL A 97 -1.28 11.85 -11.61
C VAL A 97 -0.44 10.88 -12.44
N ARG A 98 0.02 11.30 -13.62
CA ARG A 98 0.90 10.47 -14.47
C ARG A 98 2.23 10.14 -13.80
N THR A 99 2.83 11.07 -13.05
CA THR A 99 4.06 10.78 -12.32
C THR A 99 3.84 9.76 -11.20
N GLU A 100 2.71 9.82 -10.51
CA GLU A 100 2.33 8.84 -9.47
C GLU A 100 2.09 7.45 -10.10
N GLU A 101 1.35 7.40 -11.22
CA GLU A 101 1.08 6.15 -11.96
C GLU A 101 2.37 5.51 -12.49
N VAL A 102 3.28 6.30 -13.07
CA VAL A 102 4.58 5.81 -13.55
C VAL A 102 5.42 5.25 -12.39
N ALA A 103 5.41 5.90 -11.22
CA ALA A 103 6.12 5.40 -10.06
C ALA A 103 5.54 4.07 -9.55
N GLU A 104 4.20 3.95 -9.49
CA GLU A 104 3.53 2.71 -9.09
C GLU A 104 3.82 1.56 -10.08
N LEU A 105 3.74 1.85 -11.39
CA LEU A 105 4.07 0.87 -12.44
C LEU A 105 5.54 0.48 -12.39
N GLY A 106 6.45 1.42 -12.14
CA GLY A 106 7.88 1.16 -11.95
C GLY A 106 8.14 0.19 -10.80
N ALA A 107 7.52 0.41 -9.65
CA ALA A 107 7.63 -0.49 -8.50
C ALA A 107 7.11 -1.91 -8.81
N LYS A 108 5.98 -2.03 -9.53
CA LYS A 108 5.45 -3.34 -9.96
C LYS A 108 6.39 -4.05 -10.94
N ILE A 109 7.03 -3.30 -11.83
CA ILE A 109 8.02 -3.86 -12.77
C ILE A 109 9.22 -4.42 -11.99
N GLU A 110 9.77 -3.67 -11.03
CA GLU A 110 10.88 -4.12 -10.19
C GLU A 110 10.52 -5.39 -9.39
N GLU A 111 9.33 -5.44 -8.80
CA GLU A 111 8.81 -6.63 -8.10
C GLU A 111 8.77 -7.84 -9.04
N LYS A 112 8.20 -7.67 -10.24
CA LYS A 112 8.09 -8.76 -11.22
C LYS A 112 9.45 -9.21 -11.77
N GLN A 113 10.39 -8.29 -11.95
CA GLN A 113 11.76 -8.63 -12.36
C GLN A 113 12.46 -9.48 -11.29
N LEU A 114 12.29 -9.16 -10.01
CA LEU A 114 12.84 -9.97 -8.92
C LEU A 114 12.21 -11.37 -8.86
N GLU A 115 10.90 -11.47 -9.09
CA GLU A 115 10.19 -12.75 -9.17
C GLU A 115 10.72 -13.61 -10.33
N ILE A 116 10.90 -13.02 -11.52
CA ILE A 116 11.48 -13.69 -12.69
C ILE A 116 12.89 -14.19 -12.39
N ALA A 117 13.78 -13.34 -11.85
CA ALA A 117 15.15 -13.72 -11.52
C ALA A 117 15.20 -14.91 -10.53
N THR A 118 14.28 -14.93 -9.56
CA THR A 118 14.15 -16.02 -8.60
C THR A 118 13.71 -17.32 -9.28
N LEU A 119 12.75 -17.25 -10.20
CA LEU A 119 12.28 -18.41 -10.97
C LEU A 119 13.36 -18.95 -11.92
N GLU A 120 14.10 -18.07 -12.59
CA GLU A 120 15.22 -18.44 -13.46
C GLU A 120 16.31 -19.18 -12.68
N SER A 121 16.69 -18.69 -11.49
CA SER A 121 17.64 -19.38 -10.62
C SER A 121 17.17 -20.77 -10.22
N ARG A 122 15.87 -20.94 -9.93
CA ARG A 122 15.27 -22.25 -9.61
C ARG A 122 15.29 -23.20 -10.82
N ILE A 123 14.96 -22.69 -12.01
CA ILE A 123 14.99 -23.48 -13.24
C ILE A 123 16.42 -23.97 -13.51
N ALA A 124 17.41 -23.07 -13.43
CA ALA A 124 18.81 -23.43 -13.60
C ALA A 124 19.28 -24.49 -12.59
N ASN A 125 18.85 -24.39 -11.34
CA ASN A 125 19.14 -25.39 -10.30
C ASN A 125 18.57 -26.78 -10.67
N TYR A 126 17.28 -26.84 -11.06
CA TYR A 126 16.66 -28.11 -11.45
C TYR A 126 17.28 -28.71 -12.70
N GLN A 127 17.58 -27.88 -13.71
CA GLN A 127 18.28 -28.32 -14.91
C GLN A 127 19.65 -28.92 -14.58
N GLY A 128 20.41 -28.27 -13.70
CA GLY A 128 21.69 -28.81 -13.22
C GLY A 128 21.52 -30.17 -12.52
N GLY A 129 20.47 -30.32 -11.70
CA GLY A 129 20.14 -31.60 -11.06
C GLY A 129 19.76 -32.71 -12.04
N ILE A 130 19.00 -32.39 -13.09
CA ILE A 130 18.62 -33.33 -14.15
C ILE A 130 19.85 -33.80 -14.92
N ILE A 131 20.73 -32.88 -15.33
CA ILE A 131 21.97 -33.21 -16.03
C ILE A 131 22.84 -34.15 -15.18
N GLN A 132 23.01 -33.84 -13.89
CA GLN A 132 23.75 -34.72 -13.00
C GLN A 132 23.14 -36.12 -12.91
N LEU A 133 21.81 -36.21 -12.85
CA LEU A 133 21.13 -37.50 -12.78
C LEU A 133 21.33 -38.32 -14.07
N ASP A 134 21.28 -37.68 -15.24
CA ASP A 134 21.56 -38.32 -16.52
C ASP A 134 23.02 -38.78 -16.61
N ASP A 135 23.98 -37.97 -16.17
CA ASP A 135 25.40 -38.35 -16.10
C ASP A 135 25.61 -39.59 -15.22
N TRP A 136 24.98 -39.62 -14.04
CA TRP A 136 25.03 -40.78 -13.14
C TRP A 136 24.40 -42.02 -13.74
N LYS A 137 23.28 -41.87 -14.47
CA LYS A 137 22.63 -42.97 -15.17
C LYS A 137 23.56 -43.56 -16.24
N ILE A 138 24.18 -42.71 -17.06
CA ILE A 138 25.14 -43.13 -18.09
C ILE A 138 26.32 -43.85 -17.46
N ALA A 139 26.87 -43.32 -16.35
CA ALA A 139 27.98 -43.94 -15.64
C ALA A 139 27.62 -45.33 -15.11
N LEU A 140 26.45 -45.49 -14.48
CA LEU A 140 25.98 -46.78 -13.98
C LEU A 140 25.75 -47.82 -15.09
N GLU A 141 25.34 -47.38 -16.28
CA GLU A 141 25.09 -48.25 -17.43
C GLU A 141 26.37 -48.65 -18.18
N ASN A 142 27.37 -47.75 -18.26
CA ASN A 142 28.49 -47.91 -19.20
C ASN A 142 29.87 -47.99 -18.56
N ASP A 143 30.07 -47.51 -17.33
CA ASP A 143 31.38 -47.52 -16.70
C ASP A 143 31.78 -48.95 -16.29
N PRO A 144 32.92 -49.47 -16.76
CA PRO A 144 33.43 -50.79 -16.36
C PRO A 144 33.54 -50.99 -14.84
N GLU A 145 33.69 -49.91 -14.07
CA GLU A 145 33.72 -49.96 -12.60
C GLU A 145 32.40 -50.45 -11.99
N PHE A 146 31.27 -50.21 -12.67
CA PHE A 146 29.93 -50.63 -12.27
C PHE A 146 29.44 -51.88 -13.00
N GLN A 147 30.21 -52.42 -13.94
CA GLN A 147 29.88 -53.64 -14.67
C GLN A 147 30.56 -54.88 -14.08
N LEU A 148 29.91 -56.02 -14.23
CA LEU A 148 30.50 -57.32 -13.92
C LEU A 148 31.33 -57.81 -15.11
N PRO A 149 32.63 -58.09 -14.95
CA PRO A 149 33.44 -58.64 -16.03
C PRO A 149 33.08 -60.11 -16.29
N GLU A 150 33.25 -60.56 -17.53
CA GLU A 150 33.07 -61.97 -17.88
C GLU A 150 34.06 -62.88 -17.12
N PRO A 151 33.62 -64.06 -16.64
CA PRO A 151 34.49 -64.95 -15.91
C PRO A 151 35.54 -65.61 -16.82
N THR A 152 36.80 -65.58 -16.40
CA THR A 152 37.89 -66.27 -17.10
C THR A 152 37.74 -67.79 -17.02
N SER A 153 38.12 -68.51 -18.09
CA SER A 153 38.15 -69.97 -18.15
C SER A 153 38.84 -70.58 -16.94
N LEU A 154 38.21 -71.56 -16.29
CA LEU A 154 38.65 -72.26 -15.06
C LEU A 154 38.47 -71.49 -13.72
N MET A 155 37.89 -70.29 -13.72
CA MET A 155 37.60 -69.59 -12.46
C MET A 155 36.41 -70.23 -11.72
N SER A 156 36.58 -70.51 -10.43
CA SER A 156 35.47 -70.97 -9.58
C SER A 156 34.48 -69.83 -9.29
N ALA A 157 33.20 -70.18 -9.15
CA ALA A 157 32.16 -69.22 -8.74
C ALA A 157 32.49 -68.52 -7.41
N LYS A 158 33.15 -69.23 -6.47
CA LYS A 158 33.59 -68.68 -5.18
C LYS A 158 34.63 -67.57 -5.38
N THR A 159 35.61 -67.79 -6.26
CA THR A 159 36.63 -66.81 -6.61
C THR A 159 36.02 -65.60 -7.30
N TYR A 160 35.12 -65.81 -8.26
CA TYR A 160 34.44 -64.72 -8.98
C TYR A 160 33.62 -63.84 -8.05
N ARG A 161 32.80 -64.45 -7.20
CA ARG A 161 32.01 -63.74 -6.18
C ARG A 161 32.90 -62.87 -5.30
N THR A 162 34.05 -63.38 -4.88
CA THR A 162 34.94 -62.70 -3.93
C THR A 162 35.71 -61.56 -4.60
N ARG A 163 36.19 -61.77 -5.84
CA ARG A 163 37.04 -60.80 -6.55
C ARG A 163 36.26 -59.72 -7.31
N HIS A 164 35.05 -60.00 -7.77
CA HIS A 164 34.31 -59.10 -8.67
C HIS A 164 32.95 -58.70 -8.09
N ALA A 165 32.08 -59.66 -7.80
CA ALA A 165 30.70 -59.34 -7.39
C ALA A 165 30.61 -58.64 -6.03
N LEU A 166 31.32 -59.15 -5.01
CA LEU A 166 31.26 -58.57 -3.66
C LEU A 166 31.82 -57.14 -3.60
N PRO A 167 32.99 -56.82 -4.21
CA PRO A 167 33.46 -55.43 -4.30
C PRO A 167 32.47 -54.48 -4.96
N LEU A 168 31.83 -54.90 -6.06
CA LEU A 168 30.81 -54.08 -6.74
C LEU A 168 29.60 -53.82 -5.83
N VAL A 169 29.09 -54.86 -5.15
CA VAL A 169 27.99 -54.72 -4.17
C VAL A 169 28.35 -53.75 -3.05
N ILE A 170 29.59 -53.79 -2.54
CA ILE A 170 30.06 -52.85 -1.52
C ILE A 170 30.11 -51.42 -2.06
N LYS A 171 30.60 -51.21 -3.29
CA LYS A 171 30.62 -49.88 -3.92
C LYS A 171 29.20 -49.31 -4.09
N LEU A 172 28.29 -50.09 -4.64
CA LEU A 172 26.89 -49.69 -4.80
C LEU A 172 26.23 -49.39 -3.45
N LYS A 173 26.52 -50.18 -2.42
CA LYS A 173 26.04 -49.92 -1.05
C LYS A 173 26.51 -48.56 -0.54
N ASN A 174 27.78 -48.21 -0.72
CA ASN A 174 28.33 -46.91 -0.30
C ASN A 174 27.68 -45.74 -1.05
N VAL A 175 27.40 -45.90 -2.35
CA VAL A 175 26.68 -44.89 -3.15
C VAL A 175 25.26 -44.71 -2.60
N ILE A 176 24.55 -45.80 -2.33
CA ILE A 176 23.19 -45.77 -1.76
C ILE A 176 23.21 -45.13 -0.36
N GLU A 177 24.15 -45.50 0.51
CA GLU A 177 24.31 -44.88 1.83
C GLU A 177 24.54 -43.37 1.72
N GLY A 178 25.38 -42.92 0.79
CA GLY A 178 25.61 -41.50 0.51
C GLY A 178 24.35 -40.77 -0.01
N LEU A 179 23.56 -41.41 -0.89
CA LEU A 179 22.30 -40.86 -1.38
C LEU A 179 21.27 -40.73 -0.25
N ILE A 180 21.12 -41.76 0.60
CA ILE A 180 20.23 -41.73 1.76
C ILE A 180 20.58 -40.55 2.67
N LEU A 181 21.86 -40.35 2.98
CA LEU A 181 22.31 -39.21 3.80
C LEU A 181 21.97 -37.86 3.15
N LYS A 182 22.16 -37.72 1.84
CA LYS A 182 21.78 -36.50 1.10
C LYS A 182 20.27 -36.26 1.15
N CYS A 183 19.45 -37.31 0.98
CA CYS A 183 17.99 -37.24 1.08
C CYS A 183 17.53 -36.83 2.48
N LEU A 184 18.08 -37.44 3.54
CA LEU A 184 17.76 -37.08 4.92
C LEU A 184 18.12 -35.63 5.23
N ASN A 185 19.29 -35.16 4.78
CA ASN A 185 19.69 -33.76 4.92
C ASN A 185 18.76 -32.81 4.15
N ALA A 186 18.26 -33.21 2.97
CA ALA A 186 17.29 -32.42 2.23
C ALA A 186 15.94 -32.34 2.95
N ILE A 187 15.46 -33.45 3.52
CA ILE A 187 14.23 -33.50 4.33
C ILE A 187 14.37 -32.61 5.58
N ASP A 188 15.50 -32.68 6.29
CA ASP A 188 15.76 -31.82 7.45
C ASP A 188 15.74 -30.33 7.06
N ARG A 189 16.44 -29.95 5.99
CA ARG A 189 16.40 -28.57 5.46
C ARG A 189 15.00 -28.12 5.09
N TYR A 190 14.22 -28.96 4.42
CA TYR A 190 12.83 -28.68 4.09
C TYR A 190 11.98 -28.45 5.34
N ASN A 191 12.12 -29.31 6.35
CA ASN A 191 11.38 -29.16 7.60
C ASN A 191 11.75 -27.88 8.34
N ARG A 192 13.04 -27.52 8.41
CA ARG A 192 13.49 -26.25 9.00
C ARG A 192 12.90 -25.05 8.26
N LEU A 193 13.01 -25.03 6.93
CA LEU A 193 12.45 -23.97 6.11
C LEU A 193 10.93 -23.85 6.30
N ARG A 194 10.21 -24.98 6.39
CA ARG A 194 8.77 -25.00 6.66
C ARG A 194 8.43 -24.38 8.02
N VAL A 195 9.21 -24.69 9.06
CA VAL A 195 9.03 -24.11 10.40
C VAL A 195 9.28 -22.60 10.37
N ASP A 196 10.36 -22.16 9.72
CA ASP A 196 10.70 -20.74 9.60
C ASP A 196 9.65 -19.96 8.80
N CYS A 197 9.16 -20.52 7.69
CA CYS A 197 8.04 -19.95 6.94
C CYS A 197 6.77 -19.83 7.80
N GLY A 198 6.47 -20.83 8.63
CA GLY A 198 5.34 -20.77 9.56
C GLY A 198 5.50 -19.67 10.63
N ARG A 199 6.72 -19.51 11.16
CA ARG A 199 7.03 -18.41 12.11
C ARG A 199 6.85 -17.05 11.46
N LEU A 200 7.45 -16.84 10.29
CA LEU A 200 7.34 -15.59 9.55
C LEU A 200 5.89 -15.26 9.18
N TYR A 201 5.09 -16.26 8.83
CA TYR A 201 3.67 -16.06 8.56
C TYR A 201 2.91 -15.56 9.80
N ASN A 202 3.11 -16.20 10.95
CA ASN A 202 2.48 -15.81 12.21
C ASN A 202 2.94 -14.40 12.67
N ASP A 203 4.24 -14.11 12.55
CA ASP A 203 4.78 -12.78 12.86
C ASP A 203 4.17 -11.71 11.94
N ASN A 204 3.99 -12.02 10.65
CA ASN A 204 3.36 -11.10 9.70
C ASN A 204 1.89 -10.86 10.06
N ASP A 205 1.15 -11.91 10.44
CA ASP A 205 -0.25 -11.79 10.88
C ASP A 205 -0.39 -10.95 12.16
N PHE A 206 0.51 -11.16 13.13
CA PHE A 206 0.58 -10.33 14.33
C PHE A 206 0.87 -8.86 13.99
N LEU A 207 1.88 -8.60 13.16
CA LEU A 207 2.24 -7.23 12.74
C LEU A 207 1.11 -6.55 11.97
N ARG A 208 0.36 -7.30 11.14
CA ARG A 208 -0.84 -6.78 10.46
C ARG A 208 -1.93 -6.40 11.45
N SER A 209 -2.19 -7.25 12.44
CA SER A 209 -3.18 -7.00 13.48
C SER A 209 -2.81 -5.78 14.33
N ASP A 210 -1.53 -5.65 14.71
CA ASP A 210 -1.06 -4.51 15.49
C ASP A 210 -1.09 -3.21 14.69
N ASN A 211 -0.69 -3.25 13.40
CA ASN A 211 -0.84 -2.11 12.50
C ASN A 211 -2.29 -1.65 12.35
N ARG A 212 -3.24 -2.60 12.26
CA ARG A 212 -4.67 -2.27 12.24
C ARG A 212 -5.10 -1.56 13.53
N ARG A 213 -4.72 -2.10 14.69
CA ARG A 213 -5.03 -1.49 16.00
C ARG A 213 -4.46 -0.08 16.11
N LEU A 214 -3.19 0.11 15.75
CA LEU A 214 -2.53 1.42 15.76
C LEU A 214 -3.18 2.40 14.77
N THR A 215 -3.67 1.92 13.64
CA THR A 215 -4.41 2.74 12.67
C THR A 215 -5.74 3.21 13.26
N GLU A 216 -6.49 2.32 13.90
CA GLU A 216 -7.75 2.65 14.58
C GLU A 216 -7.54 3.62 15.75
N GLU A 217 -6.50 3.42 16.57
CA GLU A 217 -6.12 4.35 17.64
C GLU A 217 -5.74 5.73 17.09
N ASN A 218 -4.97 5.79 16.01
CA ASN A 218 -4.61 7.05 15.36
C ASN A 218 -5.84 7.78 14.81
N MET A 219 -6.81 7.07 14.23
CA MET A 219 -8.07 7.68 13.79
C MET A 219 -8.83 8.28 14.97
N ARG A 220 -9.00 7.52 16.07
CA ARG A 220 -9.65 8.02 17.29
C ARG A 220 -8.95 9.23 17.88
N LEU A 221 -7.61 9.24 17.91
CA LEU A 221 -6.84 10.39 18.40
C LEU A 221 -7.02 11.61 17.50
N LYS A 222 -7.03 11.43 16.17
CA LYS A 222 -7.32 12.51 15.23
C LYS A 222 -8.72 13.11 15.44
N ASP A 223 -9.72 12.28 15.67
CA ASP A 223 -11.08 12.76 15.92
C ASP A 223 -11.18 13.51 17.27
N ARG A 224 -10.58 12.98 18.33
CA ARG A 224 -10.49 13.72 19.61
C ARG A 224 -9.75 15.05 19.47
N LEU A 225 -8.71 15.11 18.65
CA LEU A 225 -8.00 16.36 18.37
C LEU A 225 -8.89 17.38 17.64
N LYS A 226 -9.77 16.94 16.74
CA LYS A 226 -10.78 17.81 16.10
C LYS A 226 -11.74 18.38 17.14
N ASP A 227 -12.24 17.55 18.05
CA ASP A 227 -13.13 18.00 19.13
C ASP A 227 -12.46 19.02 20.05
N TYR A 228 -11.21 18.75 20.45
CA TYR A 228 -10.41 19.71 21.24
C TYR A 228 -10.18 21.03 20.50
N SER A 229 -9.91 20.97 19.20
CA SER A 229 -9.77 22.15 18.35
C SER A 229 -11.07 22.97 18.31
N LEU A 230 -12.22 22.30 18.19
CA LEU A 230 -13.54 22.94 18.24
C LEU A 230 -13.78 23.62 19.59
N LEU A 231 -13.50 22.94 20.70
CA LEU A 231 -13.64 23.52 22.05
C LEU A 231 -12.75 24.75 22.23
N ARG A 232 -11.49 24.72 21.77
CA ARG A 232 -10.61 25.91 21.79
C ARG A 232 -11.18 27.06 20.98
N LYS A 233 -11.83 26.78 19.85
CA LYS A 233 -12.46 27.81 19.02
C LYS A 233 -13.67 28.45 19.70
N VAL A 234 -14.47 27.66 20.42
CA VAL A 234 -15.70 28.13 21.11
C VAL A 234 -15.39 28.87 22.40
N PHE A 235 -14.51 28.32 23.24
CA PHE A 235 -14.25 28.85 24.60
C PHE A 235 -13.01 29.74 24.68
N GLY A 236 -12.17 29.77 23.65
CA GLY A 236 -10.91 30.50 23.65
C GLY A 236 -9.77 29.73 24.33
N SER A 237 -8.56 29.85 23.78
CA SER A 237 -7.38 29.08 24.20
C SER A 237 -7.05 29.22 25.69
N ARG A 238 -7.07 30.44 26.21
CA ARG A 238 -6.64 30.74 27.59
C ARG A 238 -7.56 30.11 28.62
N GLN A 239 -8.88 30.23 28.42
CA GLN A 239 -9.88 29.67 29.31
C GLN A 239 -9.86 28.12 29.28
N MET A 240 -9.62 27.53 28.10
CA MET A 240 -9.43 26.08 27.98
C MET A 240 -8.18 25.58 28.70
N ASP A 241 -7.05 26.31 28.59
CA ASP A 241 -5.81 25.94 29.27
C ASP A 241 -5.96 26.01 30.80
N ASP A 242 -6.61 27.05 31.31
CA ASP A 242 -6.90 27.19 32.75
C ASP A 242 -7.81 26.07 33.26
N MET A 243 -8.88 25.72 32.52
CA MET A 243 -9.78 24.61 32.89
C MET A 243 -9.06 23.26 32.91
N VAL A 244 -8.20 23.00 31.92
CA VAL A 244 -7.41 21.76 31.85
C VAL A 244 -6.42 21.68 33.02
N GLU A 245 -5.78 22.78 33.38
CA GLU A 245 -4.80 22.80 34.46
C GLU A 245 -5.44 22.60 35.83
N GLN A 246 -6.59 23.24 36.08
CA GLN A 246 -7.41 22.99 37.27
C GLN A 246 -7.82 21.51 37.38
N ALA A 247 -8.27 20.91 36.27
CA ALA A 247 -8.66 19.50 36.25
C ALA A 247 -7.47 18.56 36.53
N LYS A 248 -6.27 18.86 36.00
CA LYS A 248 -5.04 18.09 36.28
C LYS A 248 -4.65 18.18 37.75
N GLN A 249 -4.69 19.37 38.35
CA GLN A 249 -4.34 19.58 39.76
C GLN A 249 -5.34 18.88 40.69
N ALA A 250 -6.64 18.95 40.40
CA ALA A 250 -7.67 18.21 41.13
C ALA A 250 -7.43 16.69 41.07
N LYS A 251 -7.09 16.14 39.89
CA LYS A 251 -6.78 14.71 39.73
C LYS A 251 -5.53 14.29 40.48
N LYS A 252 -4.47 15.11 40.45
CA LYS A 252 -3.21 14.85 41.17
C LYS A 252 -3.41 14.85 42.69
N ASN A 253 -4.20 15.77 43.22
CA ASN A 253 -4.54 15.83 44.64
C ASN A 253 -5.36 14.61 45.08
N ARG A 254 -6.31 14.17 44.23
CA ARG A 254 -7.13 12.99 44.49
C ARG A 254 -6.33 11.67 44.47
N ASN A 255 -5.31 11.57 43.64
CA ASN A 255 -4.40 10.42 43.60
C ASN A 255 -3.38 10.40 44.76
N ARG A 256 -3.10 11.54 45.40
CA ARG A 256 -2.24 11.63 46.60
C ARG A 256 -2.99 11.37 47.91
N ALA A 257 -4.32 11.49 47.88
CA ALA A 257 -5.20 11.22 49.02
C ALA A 257 -5.70 9.77 49.08
N ARG A 258 -5.26 8.92 48.15
CA ARG A 258 -5.46 7.46 48.10
C ARG A 258 -4.13 6.79 48.40
#